data_AF-A0A6J7N221-F1
#
_entry.id   AF-A0A6J7N221-F1
#
_cell.length_a   1.000
_cell.length_b   1.000
_cell.length_c   1.000
_cell.angle_alpha   90.00
_cell.angle_beta   90.00
_cell.angle_gamma   90.00
#
_symmetry.space_group_name_H-M   'P 1'
#
loop_
_entity.id
_entity.type
_entity.pdbx_description
1 polymer ?
#
loop_
_entity_poly.entity_id
_entity_poly.type
_entity_poly.pdbx_seq_one_letter_code
_entity_poly.pdbx_strand_id
1 'polypeptide(L)' 'MVVSRGESIPAPNHFQGNTATVITEPDAAALVNGIVTGGYPHHLVISWIDVRPGIRQMAKMLGIPLTEW' A
#
# COMPACT_ATOMS: atom_id res chain seq x y z
N MET A 1 -5.53 9.80 0.15
CA MET A 1 -4.34 8.96 0.40
C MET A 1 -4.82 7.55 0.73
N VAL A 2 -4.10 6.52 0.28
CA VAL A 2 -4.39 5.12 0.61
C VAL A 2 -3.19 4.54 1.35
N VAL A 3 -3.43 3.78 2.40
CA VAL A 3 -2.41 2.94 3.02
C VAL A 3 -2.97 1.55 3.25
N SER A 4 -2.13 0.55 3.03
CA SER A 4 -2.44 -0.84 3.39
C SER A 4 -1.20 -1.49 4.01
N ARG A 5 -1.34 -2.73 4.47
CA ARG A 5 -0.22 -3.55 4.95
C ARG A 5 -0.28 -4.95 4.35
N GLY A 6 0.84 -5.63 4.48
CA GLY A 6 1.02 -6.99 4.03
C GLY A 6 2.38 -7.51 4.44
N GLU A 7 2.66 -8.74 4.03
CA GLU A 7 3.92 -9.41 4.28
C GLU A 7 4.64 -9.65 2.96
N SER A 8 5.91 -9.25 2.88
CA SER A 8 6.74 -9.60 1.73
C SER A 8 7.17 -11.05 1.84
N ILE A 9 6.97 -11.79 0.77
CA ILE A 9 7.38 -13.19 0.66
C ILE A 9 8.54 -13.34 -0.32
N PRO A 10 9.41 -14.36 -0.15
CA PRO A 10 10.38 -14.73 -1.16
C PRO A 10 9.68 -15.13 -2.46
N ALA A 11 10.14 -14.57 -3.58
CA ALA A 11 9.67 -14.94 -4.92
C ALA A 11 10.78 -14.70 -5.95
N PRO A 12 10.79 -15.42 -7.09
CA PRO A 12 11.70 -15.12 -8.18
C PRO A 12 11.48 -13.68 -8.65
N ASN A 13 12.57 -13.00 -8.97
CA ASN A 13 12.47 -11.68 -9.57
C ASN A 13 12.13 -11.83 -11.06
N HIS A 14 10.90 -11.46 -11.41
CA HIS A 14 10.39 -11.56 -12.78
C HIS A 14 10.60 -10.28 -13.61
N PHE A 15 11.08 -9.18 -12.99
CA PHE A 15 11.20 -7.88 -13.63
C PHE A 15 12.59 -7.28 -13.43
N GLN A 16 12.95 -6.28 -14.24
CA GLN A 16 14.20 -5.54 -14.00
C GLN A 16 14.07 -4.67 -12.75
N GLY A 17 15.09 -4.67 -11.90
CA GLY A 17 15.13 -3.92 -10.64
C GLY A 17 14.77 -4.76 -9.42
N ASN A 18 14.51 -4.10 -8.29
CA ASN A 18 14.11 -4.78 -7.04
C ASN A 18 12.59 -4.92 -7.00
N THR A 19 12.10 -6.14 -6.89
CA THR A 19 10.67 -6.45 -6.74
C THR A 19 10.38 -7.03 -5.37
N ALA A 20 9.29 -6.61 -4.74
CA ALA A 20 8.72 -7.26 -3.57
C ALA A 20 7.43 -7.95 -3.98
N THR A 21 7.31 -9.25 -3.69
CA THR A 21 6.04 -9.96 -3.79
C THR A 21 5.40 -9.91 -2.42
N VAL A 22 4.18 -9.37 -2.33
CA VAL A 22 3.53 -9.09 -1.04
C VAL A 22 2.20 -9.81 -0.97
N ILE A 23 1.98 -10.57 0.11
CA ILE A 23 0.65 -11.00 0.52
C ILE A 23 0.03 -9.83 1.26
N THR A 24 -0.99 -9.22 0.65
CA THR A 24 -1.69 -8.08 1.24
C THR A 24 -2.68 -8.59 2.29
N GLU A 25 -2.90 -7.81 3.35
CA GLU A 25 -3.90 -8.16 4.35
C GLU A 25 -5.33 -8.05 3.86
N PRO A 26 -5.76 -6.98 3.18
CA PRO A 26 -6.92 -7.10 2.32
C PRO A 26 -6.60 -8.12 1.23
N ASP A 27 -7.61 -8.89 0.84
CA ASP A 27 -7.51 -9.72 -0.36
C ASP A 27 -6.95 -8.88 -1.52
N ALA A 28 -5.98 -9.44 -2.25
CA ALA A 28 -5.25 -8.69 -3.27
C ALA A 28 -6.18 -8.15 -4.37
N ALA A 29 -7.24 -8.89 -4.73
CA ALA A 29 -8.22 -8.41 -5.70
C ALA A 29 -9.04 -7.25 -5.13
N ALA A 30 -9.42 -7.31 -3.85
CA ALA A 30 -10.10 -6.20 -3.19
C ALA A 30 -9.23 -4.93 -3.15
N LEU A 31 -7.95 -5.05 -2.79
CA LEU A 31 -7.00 -3.93 -2.77
C LEU A 31 -6.83 -3.31 -4.16
N VAL A 32 -6.53 -4.14 -5.17
CA VAL A 32 -6.30 -3.66 -6.54
C VAL A 32 -7.54 -3.00 -7.12
N ASN A 33 -8.73 -3.61 -6.94
CA ASN A 33 -9.98 -3.03 -7.39
C ASN A 33 -10.27 -1.69 -6.69
N GLY A 34 -9.99 -1.59 -5.39
CA GLY A 34 -10.08 -0.35 -4.63
C GLY A 34 -9.16 0.75 -5.18
N ILE A 35 -7.90 0.42 -5.47
CA ILE A 35 -6.92 1.37 -6.04
C ILE A 35 -7.42 1.92 -7.38
N VAL A 36 -7.82 1.01 -8.29
CA VAL A 36 -8.26 1.37 -9.65
C VAL A 36 -9.54 2.18 -9.64
N THR A 37 -10.57 1.71 -8.94
CA THR A 37 -11.89 2.37 -8.93
C THR A 37 -11.88 3.68 -8.14
N GLY A 38 -11.01 3.79 -7.13
CA GLY A 38 -10.79 5.03 -6.37
C GLY A 38 -9.94 6.08 -7.09
N GLY A 39 -9.40 5.78 -8.28
CA GLY A 39 -8.57 6.71 -9.05
C GLY A 39 -7.19 6.99 -8.44
N TYR A 40 -6.65 6.03 -7.68
CA TYR A 40 -5.34 6.15 -7.05
C TYR A 40 -4.20 5.79 -8.02
N PRO A 41 -2.99 6.34 -7.83
CA PRO A 41 -1.87 6.10 -8.75
C PRO A 41 -1.37 4.66 -8.69
N HIS A 42 -0.77 4.21 -9.80
CA HIS A 42 -0.12 2.90 -9.90
C HIS A 42 1.24 2.84 -9.19
N HIS A 43 1.90 3.97 -9.00
CA HIS A 43 3.13 4.06 -8.20
C HIS A 43 2.79 4.07 -6.71
N LEU A 44 3.40 3.14 -5.98
CA LEU A 44 3.24 2.97 -4.54
C LEU A 44 4.58 3.14 -3.83
N VAL A 45 4.51 3.46 -2.53
CA VAL A 45 5.67 3.50 -1.64
C VAL A 45 5.58 2.33 -0.68
N ILE A 46 6.67 1.57 -0.54
CA ILE A 46 6.78 0.45 0.41
C ILE A 46 7.64 0.88 1.59
N SER A 47 7.17 0.57 2.80
CA SER A 47 7.93 0.74 4.04
C SER A 47 8.07 -0.59 4.77
N TRP A 48 9.28 -0.90 5.24
CA TRP A 48 9.59 -2.10 6.02
C TRP A 48 9.25 -1.97 7.52
N ILE A 49 8.88 -0.77 7.95
CA ILE A 49 8.35 -0.51 9.29
C ILE A 49 6.90 -0.04 9.21
N ASP A 50 6.12 -0.28 10.25
CA ASP A 50 4.72 0.18 10.30
C ASP A 50 4.63 1.69 10.49
N VAL A 51 4.50 2.41 9.38
CA VAL A 51 4.38 3.87 9.34
C VAL A 51 2.94 4.38 9.47
N ARG A 52 1.94 3.48 9.48
CA ARG A 52 0.51 3.87 9.49
C ARG A 52 0.15 4.79 10.66
N PRO A 53 0.63 4.59 11.90
CA PRO A 53 0.33 5.52 12.99
C PRO A 53 0.77 6.96 12.68
N GLY A 54 1.97 7.14 12.11
CA GLY A 54 2.49 8.44 11.70
C GLY A 54 1.70 9.04 10.52
N ILE A 55 1.36 8.21 9.54
CA ILE A 55 0.56 8.64 8.38
C ILE A 55 -0.84 9.09 8.80
N ARG A 56 -1.50 8.37 9.72
CA ARG A 56 -2.81 8.77 10.29
C ARG A 56 -2.73 10.14 10.96
N GLN A 57 -1.70 10.35 11.79
CA GLN A 57 -1.49 11.63 12.46
C GLN A 57 -1.29 12.76 11.43
N MET A 58 -0.41 12.54 10.44
CA MET A 58 -0.16 13.49 9.36
C MET A 58 -1.43 13.81 8.56
N ALA A 59 -2.18 12.79 8.14
CA ALA A 59 -3.41 12.95 7.38
C ALA A 59 -4.43 13.82 8.15
N LYS A 60 -4.59 13.56 9.45
CA LYS A 60 -5.43 14.35 10.34
C LYS A 60 -4.97 15.81 10.44
N MET A 61 -3.67 16.05 10.63
CA MET A 61 -3.12 17.41 10.74
C MET A 61 -3.28 18.22 9.46
N LEU A 62 -3.13 17.57 8.30
CA LEU A 62 -3.18 18.23 6.99
C LEU A 62 -4.58 18.23 6.36
N GLY A 63 -5.58 17.63 7.02
CA GLY A 63 -6.93 17.50 6.46
C GLY A 63 -6.98 16.64 5.18
N ILE A 64 -6.05 15.70 5.03
CA ILE A 64 -5.99 14.82 3.85
C ILE A 64 -6.87 13.59 4.11
N PRO A 65 -7.85 13.29 3.23
CA PRO A 65 -8.61 12.05 3.34
C PRO A 65 -7.69 10.82 3.27
N LEU A 66 -7.85 9.91 4.22
CA LEU A 66 -7.09 8.67 4.33
C LEU A 66 -8.04 7.48 4.26
N THR A 67 -7.85 6.63 3.26
CA THR A 67 -8.46 5.31 3.15
C THR A 67 -7.45 4.28 3.64
N GLU A 68 -7.85 3.44 4.59
CA GLU A 68 -7.04 2.31 5.05
C GLU A 68 -7.74 0.99 4.71
N TRP A 69 -6.97 0.07 4.15
CA TRP A 69 -7.36 -1.30 3.83
C TRP A 69 -6.44 -2.30 4.51
#